data_AF-A0A932T7V4-F1
#
_entry.id   AF-A0A932T7V4-F1
#
_cell.length_a   1.000
_cell.length_b   1.000
_cell.length_c   1.000
_cell.angle_alpha   90.00
_cell.angle_beta   90.00
_cell.angle_gamma   90.00
#
_symmetry.space_group_name_H-M   'P 1'
#
loop_
_entity.id
_entity.type
_entity.pdbx_description
1 polymer ?
#
loop_
_entity_poly.entity_id
_entity_poly.type
_entity_poly.pdbx_seq_one_letter_code
_entity_poly.pdbx_strand_id
1 'polypeptide(L)'
;HFSLPAWIPITFELTVLFAAVGMVLTFCYLCQLAPFLKKHHFHLRATDDLFVMAIECTDTTNDAEVQAFLQNAGATEINVQHAETGWWIGTYDKEQKLYRDEKGY
;
A
#
# COMPACT_ATOMS: atom_id res chain seq x y z
N HIS A 1 -21.85 -25.94 -39.94
CA HIS A 1 -22.49 -26.12 -38.62
C HIS A 1 -21.55 -25.58 -37.55
N PHE A 2 -22.02 -24.68 -36.68
CA PHE A 2 -21.25 -24.20 -35.52
C PHE A 2 -21.52 -25.13 -34.34
N SER A 3 -20.48 -25.78 -33.82
CA SER A 3 -20.57 -26.81 -32.78
C SER A 3 -20.66 -26.21 -31.38
N LEU A 4 -21.74 -25.47 -31.10
CA LEU A 4 -22.00 -24.79 -29.81
C LEU A 4 -21.68 -25.64 -28.56
N PRO A 5 -22.07 -26.93 -28.46
CA PRO A 5 -21.81 -27.73 -27.25
C PRO A 5 -20.32 -27.91 -26.92
N ALA A 6 -19.44 -27.92 -27.93
CA ALA A 6 -18.01 -28.06 -27.72
C ALA A 6 -17.34 -26.75 -27.26
N TRP A 7 -17.97 -25.60 -27.50
CA TRP A 7 -17.43 -24.28 -27.11
C TRP A 7 -17.79 -23.90 -25.67
N ILE A 8 -18.85 -24.45 -25.10
CA ILE A 8 -19.33 -24.13 -23.74
C ILE A 8 -18.22 -24.32 -22.68
N PRO A 9 -17.49 -25.45 -22.64
CA PRO A 9 -16.42 -25.64 -21.66
C PRO A 9 -15.29 -24.61 -21.85
N ILE A 10 -14.93 -24.33 -23.10
CA ILE A 10 -13.83 -23.40 -23.43
C ILE A 10 -14.19 -21.98 -22.98
N THR A 11 -15.41 -21.53 -23.24
CA THR A 11 -15.86 -20.19 -22.83
C THR A 11 -16.03 -20.08 -21.32
N PHE A 12 -16.45 -21.15 -20.64
CA PHE A 12 -16.56 -21.18 -19.18
C PHE A 12 -15.18 -21.01 -18.52
N GLU A 13 -14.19 -21.79 -18.95
CA GLU A 13 -12.83 -21.67 -18.40
C GLU A 13 -12.22 -20.29 -18.70
N LEU A 14 -12.48 -19.75 -19.89
CA LEU A 14 -11.97 -18.44 -20.30
C LEU A 14 -12.56 -17.29 -19.47
N THR A 15 -13.87 -17.32 -19.16
CA THR A 15 -14.50 -16.28 -18.33
C THR A 15 -14.01 -16.35 -16.90
N VAL A 16 -13.86 -17.55 -16.33
CA VAL A 16 -13.29 -17.75 -14.99
C VAL A 16 -11.84 -17.25 -14.94
N LEU A 17 -11.03 -17.58 -15.94
CA LEU A 17 -9.65 -17.11 -16.05
C LEU A 17 -9.57 -15.58 -16.10
N PHE A 18 -10.34 -14.92 -16.97
CA PHE A 18 -10.34 -13.46 -17.08
C PHE A 18 -10.89 -12.78 -15.84
N ALA A 19 -11.90 -13.36 -15.18
CA ALA A 19 -12.41 -12.84 -13.92
C ALA A 19 -11.32 -12.90 -12.83
N ALA A 20 -10.67 -14.06 -12.65
CA ALA A 20 -9.64 -14.22 -11.64
C ALA A 20 -8.43 -13.30 -11.89
N VAL A 21 -7.90 -13.30 -13.12
CA VAL A 21 -6.72 -12.48 -13.47
C VAL A 21 -7.05 -10.99 -13.41
N GLY A 22 -8.23 -10.58 -13.92
CA GLY A 22 -8.67 -9.19 -13.87
C GLY A 22 -8.82 -8.68 -12.44
N MET A 23 -9.42 -9.46 -11.54
CA MET A 23 -9.54 -9.11 -10.13
C MET A 23 -8.19 -9.01 -9.41
N VAL A 24 -7.26 -9.93 -9.68
CA VAL A 24 -5.92 -9.86 -9.09
C VAL A 24 -5.14 -8.64 -9.58
N LEU A 25 -5.16 -8.37 -10.89
CA LEU A 25 -4.45 -7.22 -11.46
C LEU A 25 -5.05 -5.89 -10.99
N THR A 26 -6.37 -5.77 -10.91
CA THR A 26 -7.04 -4.56 -10.40
C THR A 26 -6.74 -4.34 -8.92
N PHE A 27 -6.75 -5.39 -8.10
CA PHE A 27 -6.35 -5.32 -6.70
C PHE A 27 -4.90 -4.84 -6.55
N CYS A 28 -3.97 -5.45 -7.29
CA CYS A 28 -2.57 -5.02 -7.28
C CYS A 28 -2.40 -3.56 -7.72
N TYR A 29 -3.16 -3.10 -8.72
CA TYR A 29 -3.10 -1.72 -9.17
C TYR A 29 -3.64 -0.73 -8.12
N LEU A 30 -4.83 -0.99 -7.56
CA LEU A 30 -5.46 -0.10 -6.56
C LEU A 30 -4.64 -0.01 -5.27
N CYS A 31 -4.09 -1.13 -4.80
CA CYS A 31 -3.22 -1.16 -3.62
C CYS A 31 -1.76 -0.77 -3.95
N GLN A 32 -1.47 -0.42 -5.20
CA GLN A 32 -0.12 -0.09 -5.71
C GLN A 32 0.92 -1.16 -5.30
N LEU A 33 0.60 -2.44 -5.50
CA LEU A 33 1.46 -3.60 -5.24
C LEU A 33 2.06 -4.09 -6.55
N ALA A 34 3.38 -4.17 -6.63
CA ALA A 34 4.09 -4.79 -7.75
C ALA A 34 5.44 -5.33 -7.28
N PRO A 35 6.02 -6.35 -7.95
CA PRO A 35 7.23 -7.06 -7.51
C PRO A 35 8.52 -6.21 -7.46
N PHE A 36 8.45 -4.94 -7.87
CA PHE A 36 9.59 -4.00 -7.89
C PHE A 36 9.28 -2.67 -7.20
N LEU A 37 8.29 -2.65 -6.31
CA LEU A 37 7.96 -1.48 -5.50
C LEU A 37 8.38 -1.72 -4.06
N LYS A 38 9.04 -0.74 -3.48
CA LYS A 38 9.43 -0.75 -2.07
C LYS A 38 8.51 0.18 -1.32
N LYS A 39 7.66 -0.38 -0.47
CA LYS A 39 6.74 0.40 0.36
C LYS A 39 7.43 0.96 1.60
N HIS A 40 7.01 2.15 2.02
CA HIS A 40 7.39 2.71 3.30
C HIS A 40 6.83 1.87 4.45
N HIS A 41 7.73 1.34 5.28
CA HIS A 41 7.38 0.57 6.46
C HIS A 41 7.43 1.51 7.67
N PHE A 42 6.26 1.91 8.18
CA PHE A 42 6.17 2.79 9.36
C PHE A 42 6.75 2.16 10.62
N HIS A 43 6.61 0.83 10.75
CA HIS A 43 7.24 0.05 11.80
C HIS A 43 7.53 -1.37 11.31
N LEU A 44 8.72 -1.90 11.58
CA LEU A 44 9.13 -3.24 11.14
C LEU A 44 8.29 -4.35 11.78
N ARG A 45 7.83 -4.14 13.01
CA ARG A 45 7.03 -5.11 13.78
C ARG A 45 5.52 -5.01 13.52
N ALA A 46 5.09 -4.17 12.58
CA ALA A 46 3.67 -3.97 12.26
C ALA A 46 2.95 -5.25 11.81
N THR A 47 3.70 -6.21 11.26
CA THR A 47 3.18 -7.50 10.77
C THR A 47 3.22 -8.60 11.82
N ASP A 48 3.93 -8.37 12.94
CA ASP A 48 4.17 -9.39 13.97
C ASP A 48 3.29 -9.15 15.20
N ASP A 49 3.60 -8.11 15.99
CA ASP A 49 3.02 -7.95 17.33
C ASP A 49 2.45 -6.55 17.64
N LEU A 50 2.70 -5.56 16.79
CA LEU A 50 2.24 -4.18 17.01
C LEU A 50 1.20 -3.74 15.97
N PHE A 51 0.14 -3.08 16.44
CA PHE A 51 -0.77 -2.35 15.56
C PHE A 51 -0.27 -0.93 15.36
N VAL A 52 -0.07 -0.55 14.10
CA VAL A 52 0.41 0.79 13.73
C VAL A 52 -0.73 1.62 13.19
N MET A 53 -0.92 2.80 13.78
CA MET A 53 -1.84 3.82 13.28
C MET A 53 -1.01 4.96 12.67
N ALA A 54 -1.18 5.19 11.37
CA ALA A 54 -0.60 6.34 10.68
C ALA A 54 -1.63 7.46 10.62
N ILE A 55 -1.24 8.66 11.05
CA ILE A 55 -2.06 9.88 10.98
C ILE A 55 -1.30 10.86 10.09
N GLU A 56 -2.01 11.43 9.12
CA GLU A 56 -1.46 12.46 8.25
C GLU A 56 -1.37 13.78 9.03
N CYS A 57 -0.15 14.32 9.17
CA CYS A 57 0.07 15.66 9.69
C CYS A 57 0.15 16.64 8.51
N THR A 58 -0.80 17.57 8.46
CA THR A 58 -0.76 18.71 7.51
C THR A 58 -0.05 19.91 8.12
N ASP A 59 0.28 20.93 7.31
CA ASP A 59 0.94 22.17 7.78
C ASP A 59 0.16 22.93 8.87
N THR A 60 -1.15 22.67 9.00
CA THR A 60 -2.01 23.27 10.03
C THR A 60 -2.05 22.45 11.32
N THR A 61 -1.46 21.27 11.34
CA THR A 61 -1.53 20.33 12.46
C THR A 61 -0.31 20.51 13.36
N ASN A 62 -0.53 20.72 14.66
CA ASN A 62 0.55 20.79 15.63
C ASN A 62 0.97 19.37 16.07
N ASP A 63 2.11 18.90 15.56
CA ASP A 63 2.64 17.56 15.87
C ASP A 63 2.74 17.29 17.37
N ALA A 64 3.09 18.31 18.18
CA ALA A 64 3.26 18.15 19.62
C ALA A 64 1.92 17.90 20.34
N GLU A 65 0.85 18.53 19.88
CA GLU A 65 -0.50 18.31 20.43
C GLU A 65 -1.03 16.93 20.07
N VAL A 66 -0.80 16.48 18.83
CA VAL A 66 -1.19 15.13 18.38
C VAL A 66 -0.44 14.06 19.16
N GLN A 67 0.87 14.24 19.36
CA GLN A 67 1.68 13.31 20.18
C GLN A 67 1.16 13.23 21.62
N ALA A 68 0.88 14.38 22.25
CA ALA A 68 0.33 14.40 23.60
C ALA A 68 -1.05 13.73 23.69
N PHE A 69 -1.92 13.97 22.69
CA PHE A 69 -3.22 13.32 22.59
C PHE A 69 -3.10 11.80 22.48
N LEU A 70 -2.23 11.30 21.59
CA LEU A 70 -2.01 9.86 21.40
C LEU A 70 -1.39 9.20 22.63
N GLN A 71 -0.48 9.90 23.31
CA GLN A 71 0.13 9.39 24.55
C GLN A 71 -0.92 9.27 25.65
N ASN A 72 -1.82 10.24 25.79
CA ASN A 72 -2.94 10.18 26.72
C ASN A 72 -3.95 9.09 26.35
N ALA A 73 -4.12 8.80 25.06
CA ALA A 73 -4.96 7.71 24.57
C ALA A 73 -4.34 6.31 24.80
N GLY A 74 -3.08 6.22 25.26
CA GLY A 74 -2.41 4.97 25.59
C GLY A 74 -1.48 4.42 24.51
N ALA A 75 -1.04 5.24 23.55
CA ALA A 75 -0.04 4.84 22.57
C ALA A 75 1.29 4.45 23.26
N THR A 76 1.81 3.27 22.94
CA THR A 76 3.08 2.77 23.51
C THR A 76 4.29 3.46 22.91
N GLU A 77 4.27 3.68 21.59
CA GLU A 77 5.34 4.32 20.84
C GLU A 77 4.75 5.33 19.86
N ILE A 78 5.40 6.49 19.70
CA ILE A 78 4.97 7.56 18.81
C ILE A 78 6.19 8.05 18.02
N ASN A 79 6.05 8.14 16.70
CA ASN A 79 7.13 8.55 15.79
C ASN A 79 6.57 9.47 14.70
N VAL A 80 7.33 10.50 14.33
CA VAL A 80 7.03 11.40 13.22
C VAL A 80 7.94 11.04 12.05
N GLN A 81 7.34 10.60 10.94
CA GLN A 81 8.06 10.15 9.75
C GLN A 81 7.51 10.87 8.51
N HIS A 82 8.39 11.18 7.56
CA HIS A 82 7.98 11.73 6.26
C HIS A 82 7.78 10.58 5.27
N ALA A 83 6.56 10.49 4.75
CA ALA A 83 6.12 9.46 3.82
C ALA A 83 5.52 10.13 2.57
N GLU A 84 5.89 9.67 1.37
CA GLU A 84 5.23 10.11 0.14
C GLU A 84 3.82 9.54 0.02
N THR A 85 2.98 10.15 -0.81
CA THR A 85 1.65 9.63 -1.14
C THR A 85 1.61 8.92 -2.50
N GLY A 86 2.72 8.98 -3.26
CA GLY A 86 2.81 8.55 -4.64
C GLY A 86 3.19 7.07 -4.86
N TRP A 87 3.66 6.77 -6.08
CA TRP A 87 4.21 5.46 -6.43
C TRP A 87 5.64 5.32 -5.92
N TRP A 88 5.80 4.41 -4.95
CA TRP A 88 7.08 4.09 -4.31
C TRP A 88 7.96 3.21 -5.20
N ILE A 89 8.69 3.83 -6.11
CA ILE A 89 9.62 3.11 -6.98
C ILE A 89 10.90 2.85 -6.19
N GLY A 90 11.22 1.57 -5.96
CA GLY A 90 12.44 1.20 -5.25
C GLY A 90 12.54 -0.31 -5.07
N THR A 91 13.76 -0.79 -4.84
CA THR A 91 14.05 -2.21 -4.61
C THR A 91 14.59 -2.41 -3.19
N TYR A 92 14.24 -3.53 -2.55
CA TYR A 92 14.61 -3.81 -1.16
C TYR A 92 16.11 -4.12 -0.98
N ASP A 93 16.83 -4.45 -2.04
CA ASP A 93 18.27 -4.71 -2.05
C ASP A 93 19.11 -3.46 -1.78
N LYS A 94 18.56 -2.26 -1.98
CA LYS A 94 19.27 -0.99 -1.81
C LYS A 94 18.66 -0.14 -0.69
N GLU A 95 19.52 0.47 0.11
CA GLU A 95 19.13 1.57 0.98
C GLU A 95 18.87 2.79 0.12
N GLN A 96 17.60 3.18 0.03
CA GLN A 96 17.11 4.30 -0.76
C GLN A 96 16.23 5.14 0.17
N LYS A 97 16.36 6.46 0.11
CA LYS A 97 15.36 7.35 0.70
C LYS A 97 14.07 7.12 -0.06
N LEU A 98 13.03 6.70 0.65
CA LEU A 98 11.71 6.40 0.09
C LEU A 98 10.87 7.66 -0.16
N TYR A 99 11.47 8.83 0.00
CA TYR A 99 10.87 10.11 -0.31
C TYR A 99 11.83 10.95 -1.15
N ARG A 100 11.28 11.63 -2.15
CA ARG A 100 11.91 12.61 -3.01
C ARG A 100 11.94 13.91 -2.21
N ASP A 101 13.13 14.47 -2.02
CA ASP A 101 13.32 15.81 -1.47
C ASP A 101 12.87 16.85 -2.51
N GLU A 102 11.58 16.91 -2.84
CA GLU A 102 11.02 17.99 -3.66
C GLU A 102 10.17 18.91 -2.80
N LYS A 103 10.80 20.00 -2.35
CA LYS A 103 10.08 21.26 -2.15
C LYS A 103 9.60 21.74 -3.51
N GLY A 104 8.42 21.29 -3.92
CA GLY A 104 7.61 22.01 -4.90
C GLY A 104 7.29 23.38 -4.32
N TYR A 105 7.58 24.43 -5.09
CA TYR A 105 7.45 25.84 -4.72
C TYR A 105 5.99 26.21 -4.44
#